data_AF-A0A6P3FZD0-F1
#
_entry.id   AF-A0A6P3FZD0-F1
#
_cell.length_a   1.000
_cell.length_b   1.000
_cell.length_c   1.000
_cell.angle_alpha   90.00
_cell.angle_beta   90.00
_cell.angle_gamma   90.00
#
_symmetry.space_group_name_H-M   'P 1'
#
loop_
_entity.id
_entity.type
_entity.pdbx_description
1 polymer ?
#
loop_
_entity_poly.entity_id
_entity_poly.type
_entity_poly.pdbx_seq_one_letter_code
_entity_poly.pdbx_strand_id
1 'polypeptide(L)'
;MLVLSCSSKLLALEKILKNHFPESLKVYGAVMNINRGNPFQKEVVLDSWPDFKAIITRRQREAEADYLDHYTNAYAVFYKDVRAYQQLLEEQDVINWDQVFQIQGLQTELYDASRAVASSKQLDVKLASFKAVHFPPISSLPDSSFLMTSPPRLTHLSVSDADLLNQTWSRGGNVQCLRYITNLISCFPSVCIRDESGHPVSWGITDQFATMCHGYTLPDHRRKGYSRLVALTLARKLQSRGFPSQGNVLDDNLASISLLKSVHAEFLPCRFYRLILTPRAFSGRAHL
;
A
#
# COMPACT_ATOMS: atom_id res chain seq x y z
N MET A 1 -2.72 -22.87 11.90
CA MET A 1 -2.36 -21.44 11.85
C MET A 1 -1.20 -21.13 12.81
N LEU A 2 -0.26 -20.26 12.41
CA LEU A 2 0.91 -19.84 13.18
C LEU A 2 1.14 -18.32 13.03
N VAL A 3 1.55 -17.64 14.12
CA VAL A 3 2.05 -16.26 14.08
C VAL A 3 3.58 -16.26 14.08
N LEU A 4 4.20 -15.68 13.06
CA LEU A 4 5.65 -15.66 12.90
C LEU A 4 6.25 -14.40 13.54
N SER A 5 6.74 -14.51 14.78
CA SER A 5 7.33 -13.38 15.54
C SER A 5 8.87 -13.40 15.59
N CYS A 6 9.50 -14.53 15.31
CA CYS A 6 10.95 -14.69 15.39
C CYS A 6 11.68 -13.92 14.28
N SER A 7 12.59 -13.02 14.64
CA SER A 7 13.33 -12.16 13.69
C SER A 7 14.09 -12.96 12.62
N SER A 8 14.78 -14.05 12.98
CA SER A 8 15.49 -14.88 11.99
C SER A 8 14.53 -15.54 10.99
N LYS A 9 13.34 -15.97 11.45
CA LYS A 9 12.30 -16.51 10.57
C LYS A 9 11.69 -15.43 9.68
N LEU A 10 11.44 -14.23 10.19
CA LEU A 10 10.94 -13.10 9.39
C LEU A 10 11.95 -12.65 8.31
N LEU A 11 13.25 -12.67 8.61
CA LEU A 11 14.31 -12.43 7.62
C LEU A 11 14.39 -13.55 6.57
N ALA A 12 14.23 -14.81 6.98
CA ALA A 12 14.14 -15.93 6.04
C ALA A 12 12.89 -15.80 5.14
N LEU A 13 11.75 -15.39 5.71
CA LEU A 13 10.53 -15.16 4.97
C LEU A 13 10.69 -14.03 3.94
N GLU A 14 11.32 -12.91 4.31
CA GLU A 14 11.64 -11.81 3.38
C GLU A 14 12.40 -12.35 2.15
N LYS A 15 13.39 -13.23 2.34
CA LYS A 15 14.14 -13.86 1.24
C LYS A 15 13.28 -14.80 0.39
N ILE A 16 12.45 -15.63 1.00
CA ILE A 16 11.58 -16.57 0.28
C ILE A 16 10.56 -15.83 -0.58
N LEU A 17 9.94 -14.77 -0.04
CA LEU A 17 8.94 -13.99 -0.74
C LEU A 17 9.51 -13.33 -2.01
N LYS A 18 10.76 -12.87 -1.97
CA LYS A 18 11.44 -12.27 -3.14
C LYS A 18 11.47 -13.19 -4.36
N ASN A 19 11.49 -14.51 -4.16
CA ASN A 19 11.49 -15.50 -5.25
C ASN A 19 10.10 -15.69 -5.90
N HIS A 20 9.06 -15.07 -5.35
CA HIS A 20 7.67 -15.16 -5.82
C HIS A 20 7.13 -13.81 -6.29
N PHE A 21 8.01 -12.95 -6.82
CA PHE A 21 7.58 -11.73 -7.48
C PHE A 21 7.00 -12.05 -8.86
N PRO A 22 5.97 -11.30 -9.30
CA PRO A 22 5.40 -10.13 -8.64
C PRO A 22 4.32 -10.40 -7.58
N GLU A 23 3.78 -11.61 -7.48
CA GLU A 23 2.58 -11.92 -6.69
C GLU A 23 2.74 -11.63 -5.19
N SER A 24 3.93 -11.83 -4.65
CA SER A 24 4.20 -11.63 -3.22
C SER A 24 4.54 -10.18 -2.84
N LEU A 25 4.67 -9.25 -3.79
CA LEU A 25 5.19 -7.89 -3.54
C LEU A 25 4.52 -7.16 -2.38
N LYS A 26 3.20 -7.31 -2.24
CA LYS A 26 2.43 -6.66 -1.16
C LYS A 26 2.80 -7.21 0.22
N VAL A 27 2.89 -8.54 0.36
CA VAL A 27 3.29 -9.19 1.61
C VAL A 27 4.77 -8.93 1.89
N TYR A 28 5.61 -8.99 0.86
CA TYR A 28 7.04 -8.69 0.98
C TYR A 28 7.28 -7.30 1.57
N GLY A 29 6.63 -6.25 1.03
CA GLY A 29 6.74 -4.89 1.56
C GLY A 29 6.23 -4.76 3.00
N ALA A 30 5.17 -5.49 3.36
CA ALA A 30 4.68 -5.59 4.74
C ALA A 30 5.73 -6.19 5.68
N VAL A 31 6.29 -7.35 5.32
CA VAL A 31 7.33 -8.05 6.08
C VAL A 31 8.58 -7.18 6.21
N MET A 32 8.93 -6.44 5.16
CA MET A 32 10.05 -5.52 5.21
C MET A 32 9.86 -4.42 6.25
N ASN A 33 8.66 -3.82 6.33
CA ASN A 33 8.33 -2.83 7.35
C ASN A 33 8.29 -3.44 8.76
N ILE A 34 7.79 -4.67 8.90
CA ILE A 34 7.82 -5.42 10.17
C ILE A 34 9.27 -5.62 10.64
N ASN A 35 10.16 -6.08 9.75
CA ASN A 35 11.60 -6.25 10.04
C ASN A 35 12.33 -4.95 10.35
N ARG A 36 11.75 -3.79 10.00
CA ARG A 36 12.37 -2.46 10.09
C ARG A 36 11.60 -1.57 11.08
N GLY A 37 11.36 -2.09 12.28
CA GLY A 37 10.77 -1.36 13.41
C GLY A 37 9.26 -1.48 13.56
N ASN A 38 8.57 -2.07 12.57
CA ASN A 38 7.14 -2.37 12.63
C ASN A 38 6.23 -1.21 13.09
N PRO A 39 6.31 -0.03 12.46
CA PRO A 39 5.61 1.16 12.93
C PRO A 39 4.07 1.05 12.95
N PHE A 40 3.52 0.12 12.17
CA PHE A 40 2.08 -0.15 12.09
C PHE A 40 1.62 -1.34 12.95
N GLN A 41 2.49 -1.85 13.82
CA GLN A 41 2.19 -2.97 14.73
C GLN A 41 1.56 -4.14 13.99
N LYS A 42 2.20 -4.59 12.92
CA LYS A 42 1.73 -5.71 12.10
C LYS A 42 2.42 -7.01 12.49
N GLU A 43 1.78 -8.12 12.16
CA GLU A 43 2.32 -9.45 12.32
C GLU A 43 2.02 -10.32 11.10
N VAL A 44 2.74 -11.43 11.01
CA VAL A 44 2.63 -12.38 9.90
C VAL A 44 1.96 -13.64 10.40
N VAL A 45 0.85 -14.00 9.76
CA VAL A 45 0.08 -15.22 10.02
C VAL A 45 0.26 -16.18 8.84
N LEU A 46 0.53 -17.44 9.15
CA LEU A 46 0.83 -18.50 8.20
C LEU A 46 -0.04 -19.74 8.48
N ASP A 47 -0.27 -20.54 7.46
CA ASP A 47 -0.82 -21.90 7.63
C ASP A 47 0.20 -22.84 8.29
N SER A 48 1.46 -22.77 7.84
CA SER A 48 2.57 -23.63 8.28
C SER A 48 3.93 -22.92 8.14
N TRP A 49 4.99 -23.49 8.74
CA TRP A 49 6.37 -22.98 8.60
C TRP A 49 7.37 -24.15 8.68
N PRO A 50 8.44 -24.18 7.85
CA PRO A 50 8.84 -23.19 6.85
C PRO A 50 8.08 -23.28 5.51
N ASP A 51 7.45 -24.42 5.22
CA ASP A 51 6.81 -24.71 3.93
C ASP A 51 5.38 -24.17 3.83
N PHE A 52 5.19 -22.89 4.16
CA PHE A 52 3.89 -22.23 4.11
C PHE A 52 3.26 -22.32 2.71
N LYS A 53 1.93 -22.42 2.68
CA LYS A 53 1.10 -22.33 1.48
C LYS A 53 0.29 -21.04 1.41
N ALA A 54 0.05 -20.37 2.53
CA ALA A 54 -0.66 -19.10 2.57
C ALA A 54 -0.10 -18.19 3.67
N ILE A 55 -0.08 -16.89 3.37
CA ILE A 55 0.38 -15.83 4.26
C ILE A 55 -0.67 -14.74 4.29
N ILE A 56 -0.99 -14.29 5.50
CA ILE A 56 -1.77 -13.08 5.75
C ILE A 56 -0.96 -12.22 6.72
N THR A 57 -0.66 -10.99 6.34
CA THR A 57 -0.23 -9.98 7.32
C THR A 57 -1.44 -9.27 7.86
N ARG A 58 -1.44 -8.97 9.15
CA ARG A 58 -2.51 -8.24 9.83
C ARG A 58 -1.94 -7.29 10.87
N ARG A 59 -2.77 -6.43 11.45
CA ARG A 59 -2.42 -5.70 12.66
C ARG A 59 -2.41 -6.67 13.85
N GLN A 60 -1.52 -6.45 14.82
CA GLN A 60 -1.50 -7.16 16.09
C GLN A 60 -2.86 -7.04 16.79
N ARG A 61 -3.28 -8.10 17.48
CA ARG A 61 -4.62 -8.19 18.06
C ARG A 61 -4.80 -7.24 19.24
N GLU A 62 -3.72 -6.92 19.93
CA GLU A 62 -3.67 -6.07 21.10
C GLU A 62 -3.67 -4.57 20.75
N ALA A 63 -3.48 -4.24 19.47
CA ALA A 63 -3.47 -2.86 19.02
C ALA A 63 -4.89 -2.28 19.02
N GLU A 64 -5.02 -1.02 19.45
CA GLU A 64 -6.31 -0.32 19.49
C GLU A 64 -6.99 -0.31 18.10
N ALA A 65 -8.21 -0.83 18.03
CA ALA A 65 -8.96 -0.99 16.78
C ALA A 65 -10.13 -0.02 16.70
N ASP A 66 -10.09 0.89 15.72
CA ASP A 66 -11.28 1.56 15.21
C ASP A 66 -11.94 0.63 14.18
N TYR A 67 -13.14 0.16 14.49
CA TYR A 67 -13.84 -0.84 13.68
C TYR A 67 -14.29 -0.29 12.32
N LEU A 68 -14.25 1.03 12.10
CA LEU A 68 -14.56 1.65 10.81
C LEU A 68 -13.30 2.01 10.01
N ASP A 69 -12.11 1.97 10.63
CA ASP A 69 -10.83 2.33 9.99
C ASP A 69 -10.31 1.22 9.07
N HIS A 70 -10.96 1.08 7.93
CA HIS A 70 -10.54 0.17 6.88
C HIS A 70 -9.19 0.55 6.25
N TYR A 71 -8.61 1.73 6.53
CA TYR A 71 -7.28 2.09 6.03
C TYR A 71 -6.19 1.36 6.81
N THR A 72 -6.30 1.37 8.14
CA THR A 72 -5.36 0.69 9.04
C THR A 72 -5.71 -0.78 9.21
N ASN A 73 -6.99 -1.15 9.22
CA ASN A 73 -7.48 -2.53 9.22
C ASN A 73 -7.27 -3.16 7.84
N ALA A 74 -6.01 -3.35 7.45
CA ALA A 74 -5.66 -3.84 6.12
C ALA A 74 -4.79 -5.10 6.22
N TYR A 75 -5.22 -6.12 5.49
CA TYR A 75 -4.57 -7.41 5.38
C TYR A 75 -3.87 -7.50 4.02
N ALA A 76 -2.58 -7.82 4.02
CA ALA A 76 -1.87 -8.18 2.78
C ALA A 76 -1.71 -9.69 2.70
N VAL A 77 -1.98 -10.26 1.53
CA VAL A 77 -2.04 -11.72 1.37
C VAL A 77 -1.20 -12.21 0.20
N PHE A 78 -0.66 -13.42 0.37
CA PHE A 78 0.07 -14.16 -0.65
C PHE A 78 -0.16 -15.66 -0.42
N TYR A 79 -0.38 -16.44 -1.47
CA TYR A 79 -0.59 -17.88 -1.36
C TYR A 79 0.03 -18.65 -2.52
N LYS A 80 0.52 -19.86 -2.22
CA LYS A 80 0.93 -20.87 -3.21
C LYS A 80 -0.21 -21.84 -3.51
N ASP A 81 -1.17 -21.97 -2.60
CA ASP A 81 -2.38 -22.79 -2.73
C ASP A 81 -3.60 -21.97 -2.28
N VAL A 82 -4.53 -21.75 -3.20
CA VAL A 82 -5.75 -20.97 -2.96
C VAL A 82 -6.65 -21.61 -1.89
N ARG A 83 -6.66 -22.94 -1.77
CA ARG A 83 -7.44 -23.64 -0.74
C ARG A 83 -6.85 -23.42 0.65
N ALA A 84 -5.52 -23.43 0.76
CA ALA A 84 -4.86 -23.10 2.02
C ALA A 84 -5.13 -21.65 2.44
N TYR A 85 -5.21 -20.73 1.46
CA TYR A 85 -5.62 -19.35 1.73
C TYR A 85 -7.06 -19.25 2.25
N GLN A 86 -8.02 -19.94 1.60
CA GLN A 86 -9.41 -19.96 2.07
C GLN A 86 -9.54 -20.53 3.47
N GLN A 87 -8.86 -21.66 3.75
CA GLN A 87 -8.80 -22.25 5.08
C GLN A 87 -8.24 -21.24 6.10
N LEU A 88 -7.14 -20.56 5.77
CA LEU A 88 -6.53 -19.56 6.66
C LEU A 88 -7.43 -18.35 6.92
N LEU A 89 -8.31 -17.96 5.99
CA LEU A 89 -9.32 -16.94 6.23
C LEU A 89 -10.42 -17.41 7.21
N GLU A 90 -10.77 -18.69 7.16
CA GLU A 90 -11.80 -19.28 8.03
C GLU A 90 -11.31 -19.57 9.44
N GLU A 91 -9.99 -19.73 9.60
CA GLU A 91 -9.34 -19.92 10.90
C GLU A 91 -9.73 -18.84 11.91
N GLN A 92 -10.01 -19.30 13.14
CA GLN A 92 -10.41 -18.43 14.23
C GLN A 92 -9.34 -17.38 14.48
N ASP A 93 -9.80 -16.17 14.75
CA ASP A 93 -8.99 -15.00 15.06
C ASP A 93 -8.07 -14.50 13.94
N VAL A 94 -7.98 -15.12 12.75
CA VAL A 94 -7.10 -14.65 11.66
C VAL A 94 -7.55 -13.29 11.14
N ILE A 95 -8.82 -13.21 10.76
CA ILE A 95 -9.50 -11.99 10.33
C ILE A 95 -10.48 -11.61 11.43
N ASN A 96 -10.48 -10.33 11.82
CA ASN A 96 -11.56 -9.78 12.61
C ASN A 96 -12.71 -9.45 11.65
N TRP A 97 -13.73 -10.29 11.63
CA TRP A 97 -14.89 -10.16 10.74
C TRP A 97 -15.93 -9.16 11.24
N ASP A 98 -15.76 -8.62 12.46
CA ASP A 98 -16.68 -7.68 13.10
C ASP A 98 -16.28 -6.21 12.85
N GLN A 99 -15.33 -5.93 11.96
CA GLN A 99 -14.89 -4.59 11.59
C GLN A 99 -14.95 -4.38 10.07
N VAL A 100 -14.86 -3.13 9.62
CA VAL A 100 -14.59 -2.78 8.23
C VAL A 100 -13.10 -2.88 7.97
N PHE A 101 -12.71 -3.64 6.96
CA PHE A 101 -11.30 -3.90 6.65
C PHE A 101 -11.02 -4.04 5.16
N GLN A 102 -9.74 -4.10 4.82
CA GLN A 102 -9.26 -4.34 3.47
C GLN A 102 -8.51 -5.66 3.35
N ILE A 103 -8.75 -6.41 2.28
CA ILE A 103 -7.84 -7.47 1.82
C ILE A 103 -7.14 -6.98 0.55
N GLN A 104 -5.81 -7.11 0.52
CA GLN A 104 -4.95 -6.62 -0.55
C GLN A 104 -4.00 -7.72 -1.04
N GLY A 105 -3.85 -7.87 -2.35
CA GLY A 105 -2.95 -8.85 -2.96
C GLY A 105 -2.81 -8.65 -4.47
N LEU A 106 -1.96 -9.46 -5.09
CA LEU A 106 -1.69 -9.38 -6.54
C LEU A 106 -2.15 -10.61 -7.33
N GLN A 107 -2.74 -11.59 -6.66
CA GLN A 107 -3.12 -12.87 -7.27
C GLN A 107 -4.56 -12.83 -7.79
N THR A 108 -4.79 -13.48 -8.93
CA THR A 108 -6.03 -13.38 -9.71
C THR A 108 -7.26 -13.95 -9.01
N GLU A 109 -7.10 -15.05 -8.28
CA GLU A 109 -8.19 -15.72 -7.54
C GLU A 109 -8.52 -15.05 -6.21
N LEU A 110 -7.79 -13.98 -5.84
CA LEU A 110 -7.96 -13.31 -4.55
C LEU A 110 -9.41 -12.88 -4.33
N TYR A 111 -10.04 -12.31 -5.36
CA TYR A 111 -11.41 -11.83 -5.24
C TYR A 111 -12.39 -12.97 -4.99
N ASP A 112 -12.35 -14.02 -5.81
CA ASP A 112 -13.28 -15.14 -5.70
C ASP A 112 -13.10 -15.90 -4.39
N ALA A 113 -11.85 -16.19 -4.01
CA ALA A 113 -11.53 -16.90 -2.77
C ALA A 113 -11.98 -16.11 -1.53
N SER A 114 -11.69 -14.81 -1.48
CA SER A 114 -12.07 -13.95 -0.34
C SER A 114 -13.57 -13.72 -0.28
N ARG A 115 -14.22 -13.53 -1.44
CA ARG A 115 -15.68 -13.34 -1.53
C ARG A 115 -16.43 -14.59 -1.08
N ALA A 116 -15.94 -15.79 -1.39
CA ALA A 116 -16.59 -17.02 -0.95
C ALA A 116 -16.70 -17.09 0.58
N VAL A 117 -15.61 -16.79 1.29
CA VAL A 117 -15.58 -16.76 2.76
C VAL A 117 -16.38 -15.56 3.33
N ALA A 118 -16.29 -14.40 2.68
CA ALA A 118 -17.04 -13.21 3.11
C ALA A 118 -18.56 -13.41 3.00
N SER A 119 -19.03 -14.11 1.97
CA SER A 119 -20.45 -14.41 1.76
C SER A 119 -21.02 -15.29 2.87
N SER A 120 -20.30 -16.33 3.31
CA SER A 120 -20.74 -17.19 4.42
C SER A 120 -20.84 -16.42 5.75
N LYS A 121 -20.07 -15.34 5.88
CA LYS A 121 -20.06 -14.43 7.04
C LYS A 121 -20.94 -13.19 6.86
N GLN A 122 -21.67 -13.09 5.73
CA GLN A 122 -22.61 -12.00 5.42
C GLN A 122 -21.97 -10.61 5.37
N LEU A 123 -20.77 -10.47 4.80
CA LEU A 123 -20.15 -9.16 4.54
C LEU A 123 -20.44 -8.67 3.11
N ASP A 124 -20.60 -7.35 2.97
CA ASP A 124 -20.60 -6.67 1.68
C ASP A 124 -19.15 -6.52 1.20
N VAL A 125 -18.90 -6.80 -0.09
CA VAL A 125 -17.54 -6.76 -0.68
C VAL A 125 -17.50 -5.73 -1.81
N LYS A 126 -16.71 -4.67 -1.62
CA LYS A 126 -16.39 -3.69 -2.67
C LYS A 126 -15.02 -3.97 -3.26
N LEU A 127 -15.00 -4.45 -4.50
CA LEU A 127 -13.77 -4.72 -5.26
C LEU A 127 -13.27 -3.45 -5.95
N ALA A 128 -11.97 -3.21 -5.87
CA ALA A 128 -11.23 -2.34 -6.78
C ALA A 128 -10.00 -3.07 -7.33
N SER A 129 -9.69 -2.85 -8.60
CA SER A 129 -8.55 -3.46 -9.28
C SER A 129 -7.74 -2.41 -10.02
N PHE A 130 -6.43 -2.59 -10.07
CA PHE A 130 -5.47 -1.60 -10.54
C PHE A 130 -4.37 -2.27 -11.35
N LYS A 131 -3.78 -1.53 -12.30
CA LYS A 131 -2.52 -1.96 -12.91
C LYS A 131 -1.43 -1.86 -11.84
N ALA A 132 -0.71 -2.95 -11.60
CA ALA A 132 0.44 -2.97 -10.71
C ALA A 132 1.68 -2.51 -11.48
N VAL A 133 2.53 -1.72 -10.83
CA VAL A 133 3.74 -1.17 -11.46
C VAL A 133 4.96 -1.31 -10.58
N HIS A 134 6.11 -1.46 -11.21
CA HIS A 134 7.41 -1.52 -10.58
C HIS A 134 8.38 -0.56 -11.28
N PHE A 135 9.18 0.18 -10.51
CA PHE A 135 10.24 1.01 -11.07
C PHE A 135 11.53 0.18 -11.11
N PRO A 136 12.16 0.02 -12.29
CA PRO A 136 13.46 -0.65 -12.40
C PRO A 136 14.54 0.13 -11.63
N PRO A 137 15.72 -0.47 -11.37
CA PRO A 137 16.82 0.20 -10.68
C PRO A 137 17.15 1.57 -11.29
N ILE A 138 17.10 2.62 -10.47
CA ILE A 138 17.37 4.00 -10.89
C ILE A 138 18.82 4.34 -10.53
N SER A 139 19.72 4.19 -11.50
CA SER A 139 21.17 4.37 -11.32
C SER A 139 21.61 5.84 -11.30
N SER A 140 20.96 6.71 -12.09
CA SER A 140 21.28 8.14 -12.18
C SER A 140 20.36 9.01 -11.32
N LEU A 141 20.82 10.23 -10.98
CA LEU A 141 19.94 11.23 -10.38
C LEU A 141 18.81 11.53 -11.38
N PRO A 142 17.56 11.76 -10.92
CA PRO A 142 16.50 12.17 -11.83
C PRO A 142 16.94 13.42 -12.59
N ASP A 143 17.09 13.29 -13.91
CA ASP A 143 17.46 14.40 -14.78
C ASP A 143 16.47 15.54 -14.55
N SER A 144 16.92 16.71 -14.11
CA SER A 144 16.05 17.85 -13.83
C SER A 144 15.93 18.82 -15.01
N SER A 145 16.55 18.51 -16.15
CA SER A 145 16.56 19.37 -17.36
C SER A 145 15.16 19.63 -17.93
N PHE A 146 14.20 18.75 -17.66
CA PHE A 146 12.81 18.90 -18.10
C PHE A 146 12.00 19.92 -17.30
N LEU A 147 12.54 20.45 -16.21
CA LEU A 147 11.84 21.45 -15.41
C LEU A 147 11.79 22.78 -16.15
N MET A 148 10.61 23.38 -16.22
CA MET A 148 10.41 24.64 -16.94
C MET A 148 10.79 25.89 -16.12
N THR A 149 11.21 25.71 -14.87
CA THR A 149 11.57 26.78 -13.93
C THR A 149 12.80 26.37 -13.12
N SER A 150 13.32 27.28 -12.28
CA SER A 150 14.35 26.99 -11.29
C SER A 150 14.08 25.68 -10.53
N PRO A 151 15.11 24.94 -10.10
CA PRO A 151 14.94 23.66 -9.43
C PRO A 151 13.98 23.78 -8.24
N PRO A 152 12.88 22.99 -8.19
CA PRO A 152 11.93 23.08 -7.11
C PRO A 152 12.55 22.59 -5.80
N ARG A 153 12.09 23.16 -4.68
CA ARG A 153 12.54 22.75 -3.36
C ARG A 153 11.97 21.37 -3.01
N LEU A 154 12.80 20.34 -3.12
CA LEU A 154 12.49 18.98 -2.66
C LEU A 154 12.65 18.88 -1.15
N THR A 155 11.61 18.38 -0.49
CA THR A 155 11.49 18.21 0.96
C THR A 155 10.76 16.89 1.27
N HIS A 156 10.33 16.74 2.52
CA HIS A 156 9.45 15.67 2.97
C HIS A 156 8.12 16.26 3.46
N LEU A 157 7.08 15.44 3.47
CA LEU A 157 5.83 15.77 4.13
C LEU A 157 6.03 15.80 5.64
N SER A 158 5.25 16.63 6.30
CA SER A 158 5.13 16.77 7.75
C SER A 158 3.66 16.60 8.15
N VAL A 159 3.40 16.34 9.44
CA VAL A 159 2.02 16.08 9.90
C VAL A 159 1.08 17.26 9.64
N SER A 160 1.59 18.50 9.60
CA SER A 160 0.78 19.67 9.23
C SER A 160 0.28 19.66 7.79
N ASP A 161 0.86 18.82 6.92
CA ASP A 161 0.39 18.66 5.53
C ASP A 161 -0.74 17.62 5.41
N ALA A 162 -1.09 16.91 6.50
CA ALA A 162 -2.02 15.77 6.45
C ALA A 162 -3.44 16.16 6.02
N ASP A 163 -3.95 17.32 6.44
CA ASP A 163 -5.28 17.80 6.04
C ASP A 163 -5.39 18.02 4.53
N LEU A 164 -4.37 18.62 3.92
CA LEU A 164 -4.31 18.81 2.47
C LEU A 164 -4.34 17.46 1.74
N LEU A 165 -3.55 16.49 2.22
CA LEU A 165 -3.55 15.14 1.67
C LEU A 165 -4.91 14.45 1.84
N ASN A 166 -5.56 14.62 3.00
CA ASN A 166 -6.88 14.06 3.25
C ASN A 166 -7.93 14.65 2.29
N GLN A 167 -7.90 15.95 2.03
CA GLN A 167 -8.85 16.61 1.13
C GLN A 167 -8.65 16.23 -0.35
N THR A 168 -7.40 16.00 -0.76
CA THR A 168 -7.05 15.75 -2.17
C THR A 168 -7.04 14.28 -2.56
N TRP A 169 -7.07 13.36 -1.59
CA TRP A 169 -7.10 11.93 -1.91
C TRP A 169 -8.50 11.52 -2.38
N SER A 170 -8.59 10.73 -3.45
CA SER A 170 -9.86 10.21 -3.96
C SER A 170 -10.64 9.32 -2.96
N ARG A 171 -9.99 8.91 -1.88
CA ARG A 171 -10.59 8.16 -0.76
C ARG A 171 -10.38 8.88 0.57
N GLY A 172 -10.11 10.18 0.56
CA GLY A 172 -9.99 10.96 1.77
C GLY A 172 -11.30 11.66 2.13
N GLY A 173 -11.19 12.74 2.88
CA GLY A 173 -12.32 13.55 3.34
C GLY A 173 -12.98 13.06 4.63
N ASN A 174 -12.39 12.08 5.32
CA ASN A 174 -12.90 11.57 6.60
C ASN A 174 -11.80 11.48 7.66
N VAL A 175 -12.20 11.30 8.92
CA VAL A 175 -11.30 11.32 10.07
C VAL A 175 -10.37 10.10 10.13
N GLN A 176 -10.83 8.93 9.69
CA GLN A 176 -10.03 7.71 9.60
C GLN A 176 -8.87 7.91 8.61
N CYS A 177 -9.16 8.52 7.45
CA CYS A 177 -8.16 8.79 6.43
C CYS A 177 -7.14 9.85 6.91
N LEU A 178 -7.58 10.90 7.61
CA LEU A 178 -6.68 11.88 8.22
C LEU A 178 -5.71 11.22 9.22
N ARG A 179 -6.23 10.37 10.12
CA ARG A 179 -5.40 9.61 11.07
C ARG A 179 -4.42 8.70 10.33
N TYR A 180 -4.90 7.98 9.32
CA TYR A 180 -4.07 7.09 8.53
C TYR A 180 -2.94 7.84 7.81
N ILE A 181 -3.24 8.95 7.13
CA ILE A 181 -2.22 9.80 6.47
C ILE A 181 -1.22 10.34 7.49
N THR A 182 -1.69 10.83 8.64
CA THR A 182 -0.82 11.32 9.73
C THR A 182 0.17 10.24 10.17
N ASN A 183 -0.30 9.01 10.35
CA ASN A 183 0.54 7.87 10.69
C ASN A 183 1.52 7.52 9.55
N LEU A 184 1.08 7.56 8.29
CA LEU A 184 1.99 7.31 7.16
C LEU A 184 3.11 8.34 7.10
N ILE A 185 2.79 9.64 7.25
CA ILE A 185 3.79 10.73 7.19
C ILE A 185 4.80 10.58 8.32
N SER A 186 4.34 10.22 9.51
CA SER A 186 5.20 10.06 10.69
C SER A 186 6.15 8.87 10.59
N CYS A 187 5.72 7.80 9.92
CA CYS A 187 6.41 6.51 9.96
C CYS A 187 7.19 6.18 8.68
N PHE A 188 6.83 6.74 7.53
CA PHE A 188 7.32 6.27 6.24
C PHE A 188 7.90 7.36 5.33
N PRO A 189 8.76 6.96 4.37
CA PRO A 189 9.31 7.89 3.40
C PRO A 189 8.23 8.64 2.59
N SER A 190 8.41 9.95 2.49
CA SER A 190 7.72 10.81 1.52
C SER A 190 8.71 11.63 0.71
N VAL A 191 8.23 12.20 -0.39
CA VAL A 191 8.88 13.27 -1.14
C VAL A 191 7.82 14.34 -1.40
N CYS A 192 8.18 15.60 -1.19
CA CYS A 192 7.31 16.74 -1.38
C CYS A 192 8.06 17.86 -2.10
N ILE A 193 7.45 18.44 -3.12
CA ILE A 193 7.85 19.72 -3.72
C ILE A 193 7.02 20.81 -3.07
N ARG A 194 7.69 21.88 -2.63
CA ARG A 194 7.08 23.07 -2.07
C ARG A 194 7.22 24.28 -3.00
N ASP A 195 6.26 25.19 -2.95
CA ASP A 195 6.37 26.51 -3.59
C ASP A 195 7.31 27.45 -2.81
N GLU A 196 7.45 28.67 -3.30
CA GLU A 196 8.29 29.72 -2.69
C GLU A 196 7.80 30.13 -1.29
N SER A 197 6.50 30.00 -1.03
CA SER A 197 5.88 30.26 0.28
C SER A 197 6.03 29.08 1.25
N GLY A 198 6.55 27.94 0.79
CA GLY A 198 6.74 26.72 1.59
C GLY A 198 5.53 25.78 1.61
N HIS A 199 4.49 26.02 0.82
CA HIS A 199 3.32 25.14 0.77
C HIS A 199 3.57 23.91 -0.11
N PRO A 200 3.06 22.72 0.26
CA PRO A 200 3.12 21.53 -0.60
C PRO A 200 2.36 21.73 -1.91
N VAL A 201 3.00 21.43 -3.05
CA VAL A 201 2.34 21.53 -4.37
C VAL A 201 2.37 20.23 -5.18
N SER A 202 3.29 19.32 -4.85
CA SER A 202 3.35 17.97 -5.41
C SER A 202 4.01 17.02 -4.42
N TRP A 203 3.52 15.79 -4.30
CA TRP A 203 4.03 14.83 -3.33
C TRP A 203 3.77 13.38 -3.71
N GLY A 204 4.45 12.48 -3.00
CA GLY A 204 4.22 11.05 -3.01
C GLY A 204 4.71 10.45 -1.68
N ILE A 205 4.04 9.40 -1.21
CA ILE A 205 4.32 8.74 0.06
C ILE A 205 4.30 7.21 -0.12
N THR A 206 4.75 6.46 0.87
CA THR A 206 4.53 5.02 0.92
C THR A 206 3.57 4.59 2.02
N ASP A 207 2.83 3.52 1.77
CA ASP A 207 1.94 2.91 2.76
C ASP A 207 2.63 1.86 3.65
N GLN A 208 1.85 1.31 4.59
CA GLN A 208 2.24 0.22 5.50
C GLN A 208 2.72 -1.07 4.81
N PHE A 209 2.56 -1.18 3.49
CA PHE A 209 3.02 -2.30 2.68
C PHE A 209 4.18 -1.92 1.74
N ALA A 210 4.87 -0.81 2.04
CA ALA A 210 5.92 -0.22 1.20
C ALA A 210 5.47 0.06 -0.25
N THR A 211 4.18 0.34 -0.45
CA THR A 211 3.62 0.71 -1.74
C THR A 211 3.68 2.22 -1.91
N MET A 212 4.27 2.70 -3.00
CA MET A 212 4.16 4.10 -3.41
C MET A 212 2.69 4.41 -3.69
N CYS A 213 2.16 5.38 -2.97
CA CYS A 213 0.76 5.77 -3.03
C CYS A 213 0.60 7.29 -2.91
N HIS A 214 -0.63 7.74 -3.11
CA HIS A 214 -1.03 9.15 -3.03
C HIS A 214 -0.07 10.13 -3.74
N GLY A 215 0.33 9.75 -4.95
CA GLY A 215 1.06 10.65 -5.85
C GLY A 215 0.10 11.71 -6.39
N TYR A 216 0.33 12.98 -6.05
CA TYR A 216 -0.57 14.07 -6.44
C TYR A 216 0.19 15.36 -6.73
N THR A 217 -0.35 16.16 -7.64
CA THR A 217 0.10 17.54 -7.92
C THR A 217 -1.13 18.44 -8.00
N LEU A 218 -1.09 19.55 -7.25
CA LEU A 218 -2.13 20.56 -7.25
C LEU A 218 -2.41 21.05 -8.68
N PRO A 219 -3.68 21.32 -9.06
CA PRO A 219 -4.07 21.69 -10.42
C PRO A 219 -3.17 22.76 -11.06
N ASP A 220 -2.90 23.86 -10.35
CA ASP A 220 -2.13 25.01 -10.85
C ASP A 220 -0.62 24.76 -10.98
N HIS A 221 -0.16 23.60 -10.48
CA HIS A 221 1.24 23.15 -10.56
C HIS A 221 1.44 21.95 -11.50
N ARG A 222 0.39 21.52 -12.21
CA ARG A 222 0.48 20.43 -13.20
C ARG A 222 1.27 20.87 -14.43
N ARG A 223 1.70 19.87 -15.21
CA ARG A 223 2.47 20.04 -16.47
C ARG A 223 3.86 20.70 -16.31
N LYS A 224 4.34 20.89 -15.08
CA LYS A 224 5.69 21.41 -14.76
C LYS A 224 6.75 20.33 -14.51
N GLY A 225 6.41 19.05 -14.74
CA GLY A 225 7.31 17.91 -14.48
C GLY A 225 7.39 17.45 -13.02
N TYR A 226 6.69 18.12 -12.09
CA TYR A 226 6.78 17.83 -10.65
C TYR A 226 6.43 16.40 -10.26
N SER A 227 5.36 15.81 -10.80
CA SER A 227 5.01 14.41 -10.51
C SER A 227 6.10 13.43 -10.95
N ARG A 228 6.79 13.72 -12.06
CA ARG A 228 7.91 12.91 -12.56
C ARG A 228 9.08 12.94 -11.58
N LEU A 229 9.47 14.14 -11.16
CA LEU A 229 10.55 14.34 -10.20
C LEU A 229 10.24 13.65 -8.87
N VAL A 230 9.03 13.83 -8.33
CA VAL A 230 8.59 13.20 -7.07
C VAL A 230 8.62 11.67 -7.18
N ALA A 231 8.04 11.09 -8.23
CA ALA A 231 7.96 9.64 -8.40
C ALA A 231 9.36 9.00 -8.50
N LEU A 232 10.25 9.56 -9.33
CA LEU A 232 11.63 9.07 -9.48
C LEU A 232 12.44 9.23 -8.20
N THR A 233 12.30 10.37 -7.51
CA THR A 233 13.01 10.63 -6.25
C THR A 233 12.56 9.67 -5.15
N LEU A 234 11.25 9.43 -5.02
CA LEU A 234 10.72 8.50 -4.03
C LEU A 234 11.12 7.05 -4.36
N ALA A 235 11.03 6.63 -5.62
CA ALA A 235 11.46 5.30 -6.05
C ALA A 235 12.95 5.07 -5.73
N ARG A 236 13.84 6.02 -6.07
CA ARG A 236 15.27 5.97 -5.73
C ARG A 236 15.50 5.91 -4.21
N LYS A 237 14.75 6.70 -3.43
CA LYS A 237 14.82 6.69 -1.96
C LYS A 237 14.48 5.31 -1.39
N LEU A 238 13.46 4.63 -1.93
CA LEU A 238 13.10 3.26 -1.53
C LEU A 238 14.19 2.25 -1.90
N GLN A 239 14.66 2.29 -3.16
CA GLN A 239 15.71 1.39 -3.65
C GLN A 239 17.01 1.53 -2.83
N SER A 240 17.39 2.76 -2.45
CA SER A 240 18.57 2.99 -1.60
C SER A 240 18.47 2.38 -0.19
N ARG A 241 17.25 2.06 0.25
CA ARG A 241 16.96 1.40 1.54
C ARG A 241 16.63 -0.09 1.37
N GLY A 242 16.84 -0.62 0.16
CA GLY A 242 16.58 -2.02 -0.20
C GLY A 242 15.11 -2.36 -0.42
N PHE A 243 14.19 -1.38 -0.35
CA PHE A 243 12.76 -1.59 -0.60
C PHE A 243 12.45 -1.68 -2.10
N PRO A 244 11.40 -2.44 -2.48
CA PRO A 244 10.90 -2.40 -3.85
C PRO A 244 10.24 -1.05 -4.09
N SER A 245 10.53 -0.45 -5.24
CA SER A 245 9.82 0.73 -5.73
C SER A 245 8.60 0.28 -6.53
N GLN A 246 7.51 -0.03 -5.84
CA GLN A 246 6.28 -0.55 -6.44
C GLN A 246 5.08 0.34 -6.13
N GLY A 247 4.08 0.32 -7.02
CA GLY A 247 2.87 1.13 -6.90
C GLY A 247 1.71 0.52 -7.68
N ASN A 248 0.60 1.24 -7.74
CA ASN A 248 -0.56 0.84 -8.53
C ASN A 248 -1.31 2.07 -9.06
N VAL A 249 -1.98 1.88 -10.20
CA VAL A 249 -2.73 2.94 -10.89
C VAL A 249 -4.06 2.40 -11.41
N LEU A 250 -5.11 3.23 -11.30
CA LEU A 250 -6.42 2.92 -11.88
C LEU A 250 -6.33 2.85 -13.41
N ASP A 251 -7.16 2.00 -14.01
CA ASP A 251 -7.16 1.79 -15.46
C ASP A 251 -7.55 3.06 -16.25
N ASP A 252 -8.38 3.93 -15.66
CA ASP A 252 -8.86 5.18 -16.25
C ASP A 252 -7.98 6.40 -15.92
N ASN A 253 -6.96 6.26 -15.08
CA ASN A 253 -6.04 7.34 -14.75
C ASN A 253 -4.95 7.50 -15.82
N LEU A 254 -5.37 7.97 -17.00
CA LEU A 254 -4.53 8.14 -18.17
C LEU A 254 -3.32 9.05 -17.91
N ALA A 255 -3.48 10.07 -17.05
CA ALA A 255 -2.40 10.98 -16.67
C ALA A 255 -1.27 10.25 -15.93
N SER A 256 -1.61 9.48 -14.89
CA SER A 256 -0.62 8.68 -14.16
C SER A 256 -0.04 7.56 -15.01
N ILE A 257 -0.83 6.92 -15.87
CA ILE A 257 -0.33 5.91 -16.81
C ILE A 257 0.70 6.51 -17.79
N SER A 258 0.40 7.68 -18.36
CA SER A 258 1.33 8.40 -19.25
C SER A 258 2.62 8.78 -18.52
N LEU A 259 2.50 9.27 -17.28
CA LEU A 259 3.65 9.55 -16.43
C LEU A 259 4.51 8.30 -16.20
N LEU A 260 3.91 7.19 -15.79
CA LEU A 260 4.60 5.93 -15.51
C LEU A 260 5.34 5.40 -16.75
N LYS A 261 4.73 5.49 -17.93
CA LYS A 261 5.40 5.16 -19.20
C LYS A 261 6.60 6.08 -19.49
N SER A 262 6.47 7.38 -19.23
CA SER A 262 7.54 8.37 -19.47
C SER A 262 8.77 8.20 -18.56
N VAL A 263 8.60 7.51 -17.42
CA VAL A 263 9.67 7.18 -16.48
C VAL A 263 10.12 5.72 -16.58
N HIS A 264 9.67 5.01 -17.62
CA HIS A 264 10.01 3.60 -17.86
C HIS A 264 9.66 2.68 -16.67
N ALA A 265 8.59 3.00 -15.94
CA ALA A 265 8.05 2.05 -14.97
C ALA A 265 7.47 0.83 -15.72
N GLU A 266 7.75 -0.35 -15.20
CA GLU A 266 7.28 -1.62 -15.71
C GLU A 266 5.85 -1.86 -15.22
N PHE A 267 4.93 -2.13 -16.15
CA PHE A 267 3.60 -2.61 -15.81
C PHE A 267 3.67 -4.12 -15.63
N LEU A 268 3.35 -4.60 -14.42
CA LEU A 268 3.45 -6.00 -14.07
C LEU A 268 2.33 -6.81 -14.75
N PRO A 269 2.57 -8.11 -15.05
CA PRO A 269 1.57 -8.97 -15.69
C PRO A 269 0.37 -9.28 -14.78
N CYS A 270 0.55 -9.13 -13.46
CA CYS A 270 -0.50 -9.29 -12.46
C CYS A 270 -1.25 -7.97 -12.19
N ARG A 271 -2.41 -8.07 -11.52
CA ARG A 271 -3.20 -6.91 -11.10
C ARG A 271 -3.15 -6.74 -9.60
N PHE A 272 -3.13 -5.50 -9.13
CA PHE A 272 -3.36 -5.24 -7.71
C PHE A 272 -4.85 -5.24 -7.43
N TYR A 273 -5.27 -6.03 -6.44
CA TYR A 273 -6.65 -6.12 -5.99
C TYR A 273 -6.76 -5.58 -4.56
N ARG A 274 -7.81 -4.79 -4.34
CA ARG A 274 -8.21 -4.30 -3.02
C ARG A 274 -9.69 -4.56 -2.84
N LEU A 275 -10.02 -5.38 -1.87
CA LEU A 275 -11.38 -5.60 -1.42
C LEU A 275 -11.59 -4.79 -0.16
N ILE A 276 -12.67 -4.01 -0.07
CA ILE A 276 -13.16 -3.46 1.19
C ILE A 276 -14.32 -4.34 1.62
N LEU A 277 -14.22 -4.93 2.80
CA LEU A 277 -15.21 -5.82 3.37
C LEU A 277 -15.91 -5.09 4.51
N THR A 278 -17.24 -5.06 4.45
CA THR A 278 -18.08 -4.31 5.40
C THR A 278 -19.13 -5.26 5.98
N PRO A 279 -19.12 -5.52 7.30
CA PRO A 279 -20.21 -6.21 7.97
C PRO A 279 -21.54 -5.49 7.74
N ARG A 280 -22.63 -6.25 7.58
CA ARG A 280 -23.97 -5.67 7.37
C ARG A 280 -24.38 -4.64 8.43
N ALA A 281 -23.91 -4.81 9.67
CA ALA A 281 -24.16 -3.86 10.76
C ALA A 281 -23.59 -2.44 10.49
N PHE A 282 -22.62 -2.31 9.59
CA PHE A 282 -22.01 -1.05 9.20
C PHE A 282 -22.38 -0.60 7.77
N SER A 283 -23.21 -1.35 7.05
CA SER A 283 -23.67 -0.98 5.71
C SER A 283 -24.42 0.37 5.80
N GLY A 284 -23.92 1.37 5.08
CA GLY A 284 -24.41 2.76 5.11
C GLY A 284 -23.58 3.73 5.98
N ARG A 285 -22.73 3.23 6.90
CA ARG A 285 -21.80 4.07 7.69
C ARG A 285 -20.39 4.12 7.09
N ALA A 286 -20.03 3.17 6.24
CA ALA A 286 -18.71 3.08 5.59
C ALA A 286 -18.49 4.09 4.43
N HIS A 287 -19.42 5.03 4.23
CA HIS A 287 -19.34 6.09 3.21
C HIS A 287 -19.22 7.51 3.80
N LEU A 288 -19.18 7.62 5.13
CA LEU A 288 -18.88 8.84 5.88
C LEU A 288 -17.40 8.85 6.27
#